data_AF-A0A8J2KW91-F1
#
_entry.id   AF-A0A8J2KW91-F1
#
_cell.length_a   1.000
_cell.length_b   1.000
_cell.length_c   1.000
_cell.angle_alpha   90.00
_cell.angle_beta   90.00
_cell.angle_gamma   90.00
#
_symmetry.space_group_name_H-M   'P 1'
#
loop_
_entity.id
_entity.type
_entity.pdbx_description
1 polymer ?
#
loop_
_entity_poly.entity_id
_entity_poly.type
_entity_poly.pdbx_seq_one_letter_code
_entity_poly.pdbx_strand_id
1 'polypeptide(L)'
;GEVPAIAELNYLEKVKWLEMYGVDLHPVLGEDKIDYFLGLTPSGIIVLRNKNKVGNYFWPRISKISMKGKYFMIRVKNRSVSSFN
;
A
#
# COMPACT_ATOMS: atom_id res chain seq x y z
N GLY A 1 16.17 -20.48 28.35
CA GLY A 1 16.06 -19.25 27.55
C GLY A 1 16.41 -19.58 26.13
N GLU A 2 15.82 -18.91 25.15
CA GLU A 2 16.20 -19.07 23.74
C GLU A 2 17.53 -18.37 23.44
N VAL A 3 18.22 -18.82 22.38
CA VAL A 3 19.42 -18.15 21.86
C VAL A 3 19.00 -16.82 21.22
N PRO A 4 19.73 -15.71 21.39
CA PRO A 4 19.29 -14.39 20.92
C PRO A 4 18.85 -14.35 19.45
N ALA A 5 19.58 -15.02 18.56
CA ALA A 5 19.24 -15.09 17.14
C ALA A 5 17.90 -15.82 16.87
N ILE A 6 17.58 -16.84 17.67
CA ILE A 6 16.31 -17.58 17.56
C ILE A 6 15.15 -16.71 18.05
N ALA A 7 15.35 -16.00 19.17
CA ALA A 7 14.34 -15.08 19.69
C ALA A 7 14.02 -13.95 18.71
N GLU A 8 15.04 -13.38 18.05
CA GLU A 8 14.86 -12.35 17.02
C GLU A 8 14.13 -12.89 15.78
N LEU A 9 14.51 -14.08 15.28
CA LEU A 9 13.83 -14.73 14.16
C LEU A 9 12.36 -15.02 14.50
N ASN A 10 12.08 -15.56 15.69
CA ASN A 10 10.73 -15.82 16.18
C ASN A 10 9.89 -14.54 16.29
N TYR A 11 10.50 -13.41 16.65
CA TYR A 11 9.83 -12.12 16.66
C TYR A 11 9.48 -11.67 15.25
N LEU A 12 10.43 -11.68 14.32
CA LEU A 12 10.26 -11.28 12.92
C LEU A 12 9.21 -12.14 12.19
N GLU A 13 9.20 -13.45 12.44
CA GLU A 13 8.20 -14.38 11.92
C GLU A 13 6.76 -14.02 12.34
N LYS A 14 6.58 -13.39 13.50
CA LYS A 14 5.27 -12.93 13.98
C LYS A 14 4.93 -11.56 13.41
N VAL A 15 5.84 -10.59 13.53
CA VAL A 15 5.52 -9.20 13.16
C VAL A 15 5.36 -8.98 11.66
N LYS A 16 5.98 -9.82 10.81
CA LYS A 16 5.86 -9.72 9.35
C LYS A 16 4.42 -9.85 8.82
N TRP A 17 3.53 -10.46 9.62
CA TRP A 17 2.11 -10.65 9.25
C TRP A 17 1.21 -9.49 9.68
N LEU A 18 1.71 -8.53 10.44
CA LEU A 18 0.94 -7.35 10.81
C LEU A 18 0.69 -6.49 9.56
N GLU A 19 -0.55 -6.03 9.38
CA GLU A 19 -0.94 -5.25 8.19
C GLU A 19 -0.09 -3.98 7.99
N MET A 20 0.40 -3.41 9.09
CA MET A 20 1.20 -2.19 9.11
C MET A 20 2.72 -2.43 9.16
N TYR A 21 3.17 -3.69 9.11
CA TYR A 21 4.60 -4.00 9.14
C TYR A 21 5.31 -3.54 7.86
N GLY A 22 6.30 -2.67 8.02
CA GLY A 22 7.07 -2.12 6.89
C GLY A 22 6.27 -1.17 5.99
N VAL A 23 5.11 -0.67 6.46
CA VAL A 23 4.32 0.31 5.72
C VAL A 23 4.86 1.72 5.96
N ASP A 24 5.26 2.40 4.89
CA ASP A 24 5.64 3.81 4.92
C ASP A 24 4.43 4.70 4.59
N LEU A 25 3.98 5.51 5.55
CA LEU A 25 2.73 6.26 5.49
C LEU A 25 2.95 7.73 5.11
N HIS A 26 2.30 8.15 4.03
CA HIS A 26 2.34 9.51 3.52
C HIS A 26 0.95 10.16 3.60
N PRO A 27 0.75 11.25 4.38
CA PRO A 27 -0.51 11.97 4.40
C PRO A 27 -0.75 12.68 3.06
N VAL A 28 -1.96 12.55 2.52
CA VAL A 28 -2.37 13.20 1.26
C VAL A 28 -3.79 13.72 1.35
N LEU A 29 -4.09 14.73 0.54
CA LEU A 29 -5.44 15.25 0.35
C LEU A 29 -6.04 14.67 -0.93
N GLY A 30 -7.21 14.05 -0.84
CA GLY A 30 -7.96 13.55 -1.98
C GLY A 30 -8.56 14.68 -2.83
N GLU A 31 -8.97 14.37 -4.06
CA GLU A 31 -9.68 15.32 -4.93
C GLU A 31 -11.04 15.76 -4.34
N ASP A 32 -11.61 14.93 -3.47
CA ASP A 32 -12.81 15.18 -2.68
C ASP A 32 -12.57 16.07 -1.44
N LYS A 33 -11.33 16.57 -1.27
CA LYS A 33 -10.88 17.37 -0.13
C LYS A 33 -10.92 16.63 1.21
N ILE A 34 -10.80 15.31 1.17
CA ILE A 34 -10.73 14.46 2.36
C ILE A 34 -9.28 14.04 2.60
N ASP A 35 -8.87 13.98 3.88
CA ASP A 35 -7.55 13.49 4.25
C ASP A 35 -7.46 11.96 4.14
N TYR A 36 -6.37 11.51 3.53
CA TYR A 36 -6.01 10.10 3.38
C TYR A 36 -4.55 9.87 3.78
N PHE A 37 -4.18 8.60 3.92
CA PHE A 37 -2.79 8.18 3.91
C PHE A 37 -2.54 7.21 2.76
N LEU A 38 -1.43 7.41 2.05
CA LEU A 38 -0.86 6.42 1.14
C LEU A 38 0.15 5.58 1.92
N GLY A 39 -0.09 4.28 2.00
CA GLY A 39 0.87 3.33 2.56
C GLY A 39 1.64 2.63 1.45
N LEU A 40 2.95 2.82 1.41
CA LEU A 40 3.83 2.06 0.54
C LEU A 40 4.13 0.71 1.19
N THR A 41 3.93 -0.36 0.44
CA THR A 41 4.18 -1.74 0.89
C THR A 41 5.00 -2.49 -0.16
N PRO A 42 5.71 -3.58 0.20
CA PRO A 42 6.38 -4.42 -0.79
C PRO A 42 5.45 -4.93 -1.91
N SER A 43 4.16 -5.10 -1.61
CA SER A 43 3.16 -5.63 -2.55
C SER A 43 2.52 -4.56 -3.46
N GLY A 44 2.51 -3.30 -3.03
CA GLY A 44 1.77 -2.24 -3.70
C GLY A 44 1.60 -0.98 -2.87
N ILE A 45 0.60 -0.17 -3.24
CA ILE A 45 0.18 1.03 -2.52
C ILE A 45 -1.19 0.78 -1.91
N ILE A 46 -1.33 0.97 -0.60
CA ILE A 46 -2.62 0.99 0.08
C ILE A 46 -3.08 2.43 0.29
N VAL A 47 -4.39 2.65 0.28
CA VAL A 47 -5.00 3.94 0.62
C VAL A 47 -5.82 3.74 1.88
N LEU A 48 -5.56 4.59 2.87
CA LEU A 48 -6.20 4.55 4.18
C LEU A 48 -7.00 5.83 4.41
N ARG A 49 -8.20 5.69 4.97
CA ARG A 49 -9.02 6.80 5.48
C ARG A 49 -9.41 6.47 6.91
N ASN A 50 -9.15 7.37 7.85
CA ASN A 50 -9.40 7.13 9.28
C ASN A 50 -8.85 5.78 9.77
N LYS A 51 -7.61 5.43 9.36
CA LYS A 51 -6.93 4.15 9.64
C LYS A 51 -7.59 2.89 9.04
N ASN A 52 -8.63 3.04 8.22
CA ASN A 52 -9.28 1.94 7.52
C ASN A 52 -8.81 1.89 6.07
N LYS A 53 -8.52 0.70 5.54
CA LYS A 53 -8.11 0.51 4.14
C LYS A 53 -9.29 0.69 3.20
N VAL A 54 -9.20 1.69 2.34
CA VAL A 54 -10.21 2.04 1.31
C VAL A 54 -9.76 1.71 -0.11
N GLY A 55 -8.47 1.47 -0.32
CA GLY A 55 -7.92 1.11 -1.62
C GLY A 55 -6.65 0.27 -1.51
N ASN A 56 -6.41 -0.57 -2.51
CA ASN A 56 -5.19 -1.38 -2.62
C ASN A 56 -4.79 -1.57 -4.09
N TYR A 57 -3.61 -1.08 -4.45
CA TYR A 57 -3.08 -1.05 -5.80
C TYR A 57 -1.76 -1.83 -5.87
N PHE A 58 -1.82 -3.05 -6.40
CA PHE A 58 -0.63 -3.89 -6.58
C PHE A 58 0.31 -3.35 -7.65
N TRP A 59 1.62 -3.44 -7.41
CA TRP A 59 2.64 -2.96 -8.36
C TRP A 59 2.44 -3.46 -9.80
N PRO A 60 2.16 -4.75 -10.07
CA PRO A 60 1.98 -5.23 -11.44
C PRO A 60 0.79 -4.60 -12.19
N ARG A 61 -0.18 -4.03 -11.46
CA ARG A 61 -1.35 -3.36 -12.04
C ARG A 61 -1.12 -1.86 -12.26
N ILE A 62 -0.09 -1.27 -11.65
CA ILE A 62 0.22 0.14 -11.81
C ILE A 62 1.01 0.32 -13.11
N SER A 63 0.43 1.02 -14.08
CA SER A 63 1.04 1.31 -15.38
C SER A 63 1.98 2.51 -15.36
N LYS A 64 1.68 3.50 -14.53
CA LYS A 64 2.41 4.76 -14.48
C LYS A 64 2.22 5.41 -13.11
N ILE A 65 3.30 5.99 -12.59
CA ILE A 65 3.29 6.87 -11.43
C ILE A 65 3.88 8.20 -11.91
N SER A 66 3.23 9.31 -11.57
CA SER A 66 3.71 10.64 -11.96
C SER A 66 3.36 11.69 -10.92
N MET A 67 4.21 12.71 -10.81
CA MET A 67 3.94 13.90 -10.00
C MET A 67 3.85 15.14 -10.88
N LYS A 68 2.86 15.99 -10.62
CA LYS A 68 2.71 17.31 -11.24
C LYS A 68 2.44 18.34 -10.14
N GLY A 69 3.45 19.16 -9.82
CA GLY A 69 3.36 20.04 -8.65
C GLY A 69 3.13 19.22 -7.37
N LYS A 70 2.06 19.53 -6.64
CA LYS A 70 1.67 18.81 -5.41
C LYS A 70 0.75 17.60 -5.66
N TYR A 71 0.44 17.28 -6.92
CA TYR A 71 -0.42 16.16 -7.27
C TYR A 71 0.39 14.90 -7.51
N PHE A 72 0.10 13.86 -6.74
CA PHE A 72 0.60 12.51 -6.95
C PHE A 72 -0.47 11.68 -7.68
N MET A 73 -0.11 11.12 -8.85
CA MET A 73 -1.05 10.41 -9.73
C MET A 73 -0.57 8.99 -10.00
N ILE A 74 -1.46 8.02 -9.79
CA ILE A 74 -1.26 6.61 -10.15
C ILE A 74 -2.23 6.25 -11.27
N ARG A 75 -1.72 5.68 -12.36
CA ARG A 75 -2.55 5.10 -13.44
C ARG A 75 -2.53 3.57 -13.34
N VAL A 76 -3.69 2.97 -13.14
CA VAL A 76 -3.86 1.52 -13.02
C VAL A 76 -4.31 0.93 -14.37
N LYS A 77 -3.76 -0.22 -14.76
CA LYS A 77 -4.25 -0.99 -15.91
C LYS A 77 -5.58 -1.64 -15.52
N ASN A 78 -6.67 -1.23 -16.15
CA ASN A 78 -7.92 -1.99 -16.03
C ASN A 78 -7.75 -3.34 -16.72
N ARG A 79 -8.20 -4.41 -16.07
CA ARG A 79 -8.48 -5.67 -16.76
C ARG A 79 -9.60 -5.31 -17.74
N SER A 80 -9.36 -5.41 -19.04
CA SER A 80 -10.46 -5.49 -19.99
C SER A 80 -11.36 -6.61 -19.48
N VAL A 81 -12.59 -6.28 -19.07
CA VAL A 81 -13.64 -7.28 -18.99
C VAL A 81 -13.68 -7.86 -20.39
N SER A 82 -13.28 -9.11 -20.53
CA SER A 82 -13.46 -9.85 -21.78
C SER A 82 -14.96 -9.88 -22.02
N SER A 83 -15.45 -8.95 -22.84
CA SER A 83 -16.75 -9.06 -23.49
C SER A 83 -16.68 -10.33 -24.31
N PHE A 84 -17.27 -11.40 -23.78
CA PHE A 84 -17.52 -12.60 -24.53
C PHE A 84 -18.52 -12.23 -25.63
N ASN A 85 -18.10 -12.39 -26.90
CA ASN A 85 -19.02 -12.52 -28.03
C ASN A 85 -19.60 -13.93 -28.04
#